data_AF-U4LHB5-F1
#
_entry.id   AF-U4LHB5-F1
#
_cell.length_a   1.000
_cell.length_b   1.000
_cell.length_c   1.000
_cell.angle_alpha   90.00
_cell.angle_beta   90.00
_cell.angle_gamma   90.00
#
_symmetry.space_group_name_H-M   'P 1'
#
loop_
_entity.id
_entity.type
_entity.pdbx_description
1 polymer ?
#
loop_
_entity_poly.entity_id
_entity_poly.type
_entity_poly.pdbx_seq_one_letter_code
_entity_poly.pdbx_strand_id
1 'polypeptide(L)'
;MSVPQVPRPGGAEATQRTFRICLIDESVTKSQLHEWLRTLKFPLHPSVDSRDTVDDNVLALSLVPSYDGSQTAAVTFSHTPRMFIPCKPRRHIDIAVEIGGIRNDEIVIDCDFYGMTPLYICAEPGPTVDIIGVPGLSSHAFGTWKDSNGHKMWLRDFLCKERGLKDCARILIYGYDSILKDSTSTMTIRDHSRKLLDLVRSVRSEPESTLGTVLTVYIYLPLHWWSLIKNKHADGQWKKTGPPVRLVTMRSARGAVPTEASHDQVPIDTDHSEMVKFGSRADVNYITARDRLKDCVEWPQTLAKASEIAANQIFEMDGKNTY
;
A
#
# COMPACT_ATOMS: atom_id res chain seq x y z
N MET A 1 -41.12 38.61 -0.39
CA MET A 1 -39.76 38.97 -0.83
C MET A 1 -38.79 38.45 0.21
N SER A 2 -37.80 37.70 -0.27
CA SER A 2 -37.06 36.68 0.48
C SER A 2 -36.02 37.25 1.43
N VAL A 3 -35.94 36.65 2.62
CA VAL A 3 -34.93 36.92 3.66
C VAL A 3 -33.54 36.58 3.12
N PRO A 4 -32.48 37.39 3.36
CA PRO A 4 -31.14 37.05 2.92
C PRO A 4 -30.63 35.83 3.70
N GLN A 5 -30.22 34.77 2.98
CA GLN A 5 -29.54 33.64 3.60
C GLN A 5 -28.15 34.06 4.08
N VAL A 6 -27.93 33.96 5.38
CA VAL A 6 -26.60 33.99 5.99
C VAL A 6 -25.80 32.79 5.46
N PRO A 7 -24.53 32.95 5.03
CA PRO A 7 -23.72 31.83 4.56
C PRO A 7 -23.55 30.81 5.69
N ARG A 8 -23.94 29.56 5.45
CA ARG A 8 -23.61 28.46 6.37
C ARG A 8 -22.08 28.30 6.38
N PRO A 9 -21.43 28.29 7.56
CA PRO A 9 -20.02 27.91 7.62
C PRO A 9 -19.90 26.44 7.17
N GLY A 10 -19.21 26.23 6.04
CA GLY A 10 -19.04 24.91 5.44
C GLY A 10 -18.32 23.96 6.40
N GLY A 11 -18.96 22.83 6.68
CA GLY A 11 -18.44 21.75 7.52
C GLY A 11 -17.17 21.13 6.94
N ALA A 12 -16.04 21.40 7.58
CA ALA A 12 -14.86 20.54 7.48
C ALA A 12 -14.97 19.47 8.58
N GLU A 13 -15.93 18.56 8.42
CA GLU A 13 -16.19 17.49 9.39
C GLU A 13 -15.05 16.48 9.47
N ALA A 14 -14.94 15.87 10.65
CA ALA A 14 -14.00 14.85 11.05
C ALA A 14 -14.06 13.62 10.12
N THR A 15 -13.22 13.60 9.09
CA THR A 15 -13.22 12.52 8.08
C THR A 15 -12.31 11.36 8.47
N GLN A 16 -12.70 10.16 8.06
CA GLN A 16 -11.90 8.93 8.08
C GLN A 16 -10.67 9.11 7.18
N ARG A 17 -9.46 8.96 7.73
CA ARG A 17 -8.19 9.11 6.99
C ARG A 17 -7.18 8.04 7.38
N THR A 18 -6.21 7.81 6.50
CA THR A 18 -5.09 6.89 6.73
C THR A 18 -3.78 7.67 6.69
N PHE A 19 -2.89 7.38 7.62
CA PHE A 19 -1.61 8.05 7.80
C PHE A 19 -0.49 7.02 7.88
N ARG A 20 0.68 7.42 7.43
CA ARG A 20 1.93 6.73 7.67
C ARG A 20 2.65 7.41 8.83
N ILE A 21 3.15 6.62 9.78
CA ILE A 21 3.98 7.08 10.88
C ILE A 21 5.32 6.36 10.73
N CYS A 22 6.39 7.10 10.51
CA CYS A 22 7.75 6.60 10.33
C CYS A 22 8.62 6.95 11.52
N LEU A 23 9.82 6.37 11.56
CA LEU A 23 10.84 6.61 12.60
C LEU A 23 10.37 6.24 14.02
N ILE A 24 9.46 5.26 14.11
CA ILE A 24 9.06 4.71 15.40
C ILE A 24 10.22 3.84 15.90
N ASP A 25 10.60 3.98 17.16
CA ASP A 25 11.62 3.15 17.81
C ASP A 25 11.29 1.65 17.67
N GLU A 26 12.31 0.83 17.40
CA GLU A 26 12.18 -0.62 17.20
C GLU A 26 11.63 -1.38 18.40
N SER A 27 11.83 -0.84 19.61
CA SER A 27 11.35 -1.44 20.86
C SER A 27 9.84 -1.26 21.05
N VAL A 28 9.21 -0.35 20.29
CA VAL A 28 7.77 -0.09 20.40
C VAL A 28 6.99 -1.25 19.80
N THR A 29 6.22 -1.95 20.63
CA THR A 29 5.33 -3.01 20.16
C THR A 29 4.07 -2.43 19.49
N LYS A 30 3.46 -3.23 18.60
CA LYS A 30 2.19 -2.87 17.97
C LYS A 30 1.08 -2.54 18.99
N SER A 31 1.04 -3.25 20.11
CA SER A 31 0.08 -3.01 21.19
C SER A 31 0.31 -1.69 21.90
N GLN A 32 1.56 -1.34 22.22
CA GLN A 32 1.90 -0.04 22.81
C GLN A 32 1.54 1.12 21.87
N LEU A 33 1.87 0.97 20.58
CA LEU A 33 1.49 1.96 19.57
C LEU A 33 -0.03 2.10 19.47
N HIS A 34 -0.76 0.98 19.41
CA HIS A 34 -2.22 0.98 19.35
C HIS A 34 -2.85 1.68 20.55
N GLU A 35 -2.37 1.40 21.76
CA GLU A 35 -2.85 2.04 22.98
C GLU A 35 -2.61 3.55 22.95
N TRP A 36 -1.40 3.98 22.56
CA TRP A 36 -1.12 5.41 22.38
C TRP A 36 -2.06 6.06 21.37
N LEU A 37 -2.28 5.45 20.19
CA LEU A 37 -3.18 5.97 19.15
C LEU A 37 -4.62 6.15 19.64
N ARG A 38 -5.10 5.28 20.53
CA ARG A 38 -6.45 5.35 21.13
C ARG A 38 -6.60 6.52 22.10
N THR A 39 -5.51 7.01 22.69
CA THR A 39 -5.55 8.18 23.59
C THR A 39 -5.76 9.51 22.83
N LEU A 40 -5.49 9.53 21.53
CA LEU A 40 -5.50 10.76 20.73
C LEU A 40 -6.91 11.33 20.58
N LYS A 41 -7.08 12.61 20.96
CA LYS A 41 -8.38 13.29 20.88
C LYS A 41 -8.73 13.65 19.45
N PHE A 42 -9.99 13.46 19.08
CA PHE A 42 -10.56 13.86 17.78
C PHE A 42 -11.74 14.82 18.00
N PRO A 43 -12.05 15.70 17.03
CA PRO A 43 -13.23 16.55 17.12
C PRO A 43 -14.51 15.70 16.97
N LEU A 44 -15.34 15.65 18.01
CA LEU A 44 -16.68 15.08 17.95
C LEU A 44 -17.66 16.10 17.36
N HIS A 45 -18.59 15.65 16.52
CA HIS A 45 -19.68 16.51 16.07
C HIS A 45 -20.62 16.81 17.26
N PRO A 46 -21.11 18.05 17.43
CA PRO A 46 -21.93 18.45 18.58
C PRO A 46 -23.27 17.70 18.75
N SER A 47 -23.64 16.85 17.80
CA SER A 47 -24.84 15.98 17.88
C SER A 47 -24.56 14.54 18.34
N VAL A 48 -23.30 14.18 18.62
CA VAL A 48 -22.94 12.86 19.15
C VAL A 48 -23.00 12.94 20.67
N ASP A 49 -23.96 12.22 21.27
CA ASP A 49 -24.16 12.22 22.71
C ASP A 49 -22.95 11.56 23.40
N SER A 50 -22.40 12.23 24.40
CA SER A 50 -21.20 11.85 25.16
C SER A 50 -21.28 10.49 25.90
N ARG A 51 -22.39 9.77 25.76
CA ARG A 51 -22.68 8.47 26.38
C ARG A 51 -22.53 7.29 25.42
N ASP A 52 -22.36 7.52 24.12
CA ASP A 52 -21.96 6.47 23.18
C ASP A 52 -20.46 6.22 23.35
N THR A 53 -20.17 5.17 24.12
CA THR A 53 -18.84 4.66 24.38
C THR A 53 -18.07 4.52 23.08
N VAL A 54 -16.94 5.23 22.97
CA VAL A 54 -16.07 5.28 21.80
C VAL A 54 -15.66 3.86 21.41
N ASP A 55 -16.28 3.31 20.35
CA ASP A 55 -15.68 2.28 19.52
C ASP A 55 -14.23 2.67 19.20
N ASP A 56 -13.35 1.69 19.08
CA ASP A 56 -11.94 1.94 18.73
C ASP A 56 -11.81 2.92 17.56
N ASN A 57 -11.23 4.11 17.80
CA ASN A 57 -11.04 5.09 16.73
C ASN A 57 -10.03 4.59 15.69
N VAL A 58 -9.21 3.57 16.03
CA VAL A 58 -8.28 2.92 15.11
C VAL A 58 -9.01 1.78 14.38
N LEU A 59 -9.31 1.99 13.10
CA LEU A 59 -9.99 0.99 12.26
C LEU A 59 -9.04 -0.09 11.73
N ALA A 60 -7.78 0.27 11.53
CA ALA A 60 -6.75 -0.66 11.05
C ALA A 60 -5.35 -0.13 11.38
N LEU A 61 -4.43 -1.04 11.70
CA LEU A 61 -3.05 -0.73 12.06
C LEU A 61 -2.10 -1.83 11.56
N SER A 62 -1.05 -1.42 10.87
CA SER A 62 0.19 -2.20 10.72
C SER A 62 1.33 -1.50 11.46
N LEU A 63 2.32 -2.27 11.90
CA LEU A 63 3.61 -1.79 12.41
C LEU A 63 4.65 -2.79 11.90
N VAL A 64 5.64 -2.32 11.17
CA VAL A 64 6.61 -3.18 10.49
C VAL A 64 8.00 -2.53 10.58
N PRO A 65 9.06 -3.31 10.86
CA PRO A 65 10.43 -2.83 10.76
C PRO A 65 10.73 -2.20 9.40
N SER A 66 11.44 -1.10 9.44
CA SER A 66 12.01 -0.37 8.31
C SER A 66 13.47 -0.77 8.12
N TYR A 67 14.03 -0.54 6.94
CA TYR A 67 15.44 -0.87 6.63
C TYR A 67 16.47 0.07 7.29
N ASP A 68 16.02 1.09 8.00
CA ASP A 68 16.85 2.10 8.66
C ASP A 68 16.96 1.87 10.18
N GLY A 69 16.55 0.69 10.66
CA GLY A 69 16.54 0.35 12.09
C GLY A 69 15.37 0.95 12.87
N SER A 70 14.46 1.68 12.20
CA SER A 70 13.20 2.13 12.79
C SER A 70 12.03 1.22 12.42
N GLN A 71 10.82 1.61 12.78
CA GLN A 71 9.58 0.98 12.33
C GLN A 71 8.66 1.98 11.64
N THR A 72 7.85 1.47 10.72
CA THR A 72 6.81 2.21 10.03
C THR A 72 5.43 1.61 10.34
N ALA A 73 4.48 2.48 10.66
CA ALA A 73 3.08 2.13 10.83
C ALA A 73 2.20 2.74 9.73
N ALA A 74 1.17 2.00 9.31
CA ALA A 74 0.08 2.52 8.50
C ALA A 74 -1.24 2.41 9.26
N VAL A 75 -1.75 3.54 9.73
CA VAL A 75 -2.92 3.62 10.62
C VAL A 75 -4.10 4.26 9.90
N THR A 76 -5.27 3.63 9.98
CA THR A 76 -6.54 4.20 9.51
C THR A 76 -7.42 4.54 10.70
N PHE A 77 -7.88 5.79 10.78
CA PHE A 77 -8.78 6.26 11.83
C PHE A 77 -10.21 6.43 11.31
N SER A 78 -11.20 6.14 12.16
CA SER A 78 -12.60 6.48 11.89
C SER A 78 -12.79 8.00 11.86
N HIS A 79 -12.19 8.69 12.82
CA HIS A 79 -12.15 10.16 12.93
C HIS A 79 -10.70 10.60 13.07
N THR A 80 -10.25 11.50 12.19
CA THR A 80 -8.87 12.01 12.21
C THR A 80 -8.56 12.69 13.55
N PRO A 81 -7.54 12.23 14.31
CA PRO A 81 -7.12 12.87 15.55
C PRO A 81 -6.70 14.33 15.32
N ARG A 82 -6.96 15.21 16.31
CA ARG A 82 -6.67 16.65 16.23
C ARG A 82 -5.23 16.94 15.83
N MET A 83 -4.28 16.21 16.40
CA MET A 83 -2.85 16.36 16.07
C MET A 83 -2.52 15.98 14.62
N PHE A 84 -3.33 15.16 13.95
CA PHE A 84 -3.06 14.69 12.58
C PHE A 84 -3.82 15.54 11.53
N ILE A 85 -4.77 16.40 11.93
CA ILE A 85 -5.52 17.30 11.04
C ILE A 85 -4.60 18.19 10.17
N PRO A 86 -3.50 18.77 10.69
CA PRO A 86 -2.59 19.61 9.91
C PRO A 86 -1.86 18.87 8.78
N CYS A 87 -1.80 17.54 8.81
CA CYS A 87 -1.11 16.76 7.78
C CYS A 87 -1.90 16.84 6.45
N LYS A 88 -1.26 17.41 5.43
CA LYS A 88 -1.79 17.67 4.09
C LYS A 88 -0.85 17.07 3.04
N PRO A 89 -1.31 16.84 1.79
CA PRO A 89 -0.45 16.33 0.73
C PRO A 89 0.83 17.14 0.55
N ARG A 90 1.95 16.45 0.32
CA ARG A 90 3.32 16.98 0.24
C ARG A 90 3.82 17.66 1.52
N ARG A 91 3.21 17.35 2.67
CA ARG A 91 3.65 17.82 3.99
C ARG A 91 3.66 16.66 4.98
N HIS A 92 4.53 16.76 5.96
CA HIS A 92 4.57 15.86 7.11
C HIS A 92 4.43 16.67 8.42
N ILE A 93 4.25 15.95 9.51
CA ILE A 93 4.28 16.47 10.88
C ILE A 93 5.36 15.69 11.63
N ASP A 94 6.29 16.39 12.26
CA ASP A 94 7.30 15.80 13.13
C ASP A 94 6.90 16.05 14.59
N ILE A 95 6.89 14.99 15.40
CA ILE A 95 6.56 15.10 16.82
C ILE A 95 7.49 14.23 17.67
N ALA A 96 7.84 14.74 18.84
CA ALA A 96 8.43 13.95 19.92
C ALA A 96 7.29 13.39 20.80
N VAL A 97 7.30 12.08 21.03
CA VAL A 97 6.26 11.40 21.82
C VAL A 97 6.85 10.27 22.64
N GLU A 98 6.17 9.93 23.73
CA GLU A 98 6.44 8.70 24.48
C GLU A 98 5.36 7.68 24.16
N ILE A 99 5.76 6.50 23.68
CA ILE A 99 4.86 5.41 23.31
C ILE A 99 5.18 4.21 24.19
N GLY A 100 4.29 3.88 25.13
CA GLY A 100 4.47 2.73 26.02
C GLY A 100 5.73 2.82 26.90
N GLY A 101 6.12 4.03 27.31
CA GLY A 101 7.35 4.28 28.10
C GLY A 101 8.62 4.45 27.26
N ILE A 102 8.54 4.33 25.93
CA ILE A 102 9.68 4.47 25.02
C ILE A 102 9.64 5.87 24.40
N ARG A 103 10.71 6.62 24.61
CA ARG A 103 10.87 7.97 24.08
C ARG A 103 11.21 7.90 22.59
N ASN A 104 10.37 8.51 21.77
CA ASN A 104 10.60 8.70 20.34
C ASN A 104 10.82 10.19 20.10
N ASP A 105 12.07 10.58 19.80
CA ASP A 105 12.44 12.00 19.69
C ASP A 105 11.90 12.67 18.43
N GLU A 106 11.71 11.91 17.36
CA GLU A 106 11.21 12.41 16.09
C GLU A 106 10.48 11.29 15.33
N ILE A 107 9.16 11.19 15.49
CA ILE A 107 8.33 10.41 14.55
C ILE A 107 7.79 11.33 13.46
N VAL A 108 7.76 10.82 12.24
CA VAL A 108 7.30 11.56 11.06
C VAL A 108 5.95 11.04 10.63
N ILE A 109 4.95 11.93 10.53
CA ILE A 109 3.59 11.59 10.13
C ILE A 109 3.28 12.21 8.78
N ASP A 110 2.99 11.39 7.77
CA ASP A 110 2.56 11.84 6.45
C ASP A 110 1.28 11.15 5.99
N CYS A 111 0.68 11.69 4.92
CA CYS A 111 -0.52 11.13 4.32
C CYS A 111 -0.36 10.79 2.84
N ASP A 112 0.83 10.95 2.26
CA ASP A 112 1.09 10.71 0.83
C ASP A 112 1.63 9.30 0.55
N PHE A 113 2.36 8.72 1.53
CA PHE A 113 3.05 7.45 1.43
C PHE A 113 4.15 7.44 0.35
N TYR A 114 4.87 8.56 0.16
CA TYR A 114 6.00 8.62 -0.78
C TYR A 114 7.21 7.80 -0.31
N GLY A 115 7.90 7.17 -1.25
CA GLY A 115 8.97 6.21 -0.97
C GLY A 115 8.42 4.81 -0.69
N MET A 116 9.27 3.95 -0.14
CA MET A 116 8.88 2.60 0.25
C MET A 116 8.12 2.64 1.56
N THR A 117 7.00 1.93 1.65
CA THR A 117 6.26 1.74 2.90
C THR A 117 6.04 0.25 3.14
N PRO A 118 6.60 -0.32 4.22
CA PRO A 118 6.28 -1.69 4.59
C PRO A 118 4.90 -1.76 5.25
N LEU A 119 4.09 -2.72 4.79
CA LEU A 119 2.74 -2.98 5.29
C LEU A 119 2.66 -4.28 6.08
N TYR A 120 3.52 -5.24 5.74
CA TYR A 120 3.62 -6.53 6.42
C TYR A 120 5.00 -7.15 6.21
N ILE A 121 5.46 -7.90 7.21
CA ILE A 121 6.58 -8.84 7.08
C ILE A 121 6.17 -10.14 7.78
N CYS A 122 6.48 -11.29 7.18
CA CYS A 122 6.29 -12.57 7.83
C CYS A 122 7.25 -12.73 9.01
N ALA A 123 6.91 -13.66 9.91
CA ALA A 123 7.79 -14.02 11.01
C ALA A 123 9.03 -14.79 10.52
N GLU A 124 9.95 -15.09 11.45
CA GLU A 124 11.11 -15.94 11.20
C GLU A 124 10.73 -17.25 10.50
N PRO A 125 11.50 -17.72 9.50
CA PRO A 125 12.88 -17.31 9.13
C PRO A 125 12.99 -16.06 8.24
N GLY A 126 11.91 -15.29 8.07
CA GLY A 126 11.89 -14.06 7.29
C GLY A 126 11.40 -14.25 5.85
N PRO A 127 11.27 -13.14 5.10
CA PRO A 127 10.59 -13.15 3.82
C PRO A 127 11.44 -13.77 2.71
N THR A 128 10.90 -14.78 2.02
CA THR A 128 11.48 -15.33 0.79
C THR A 128 10.95 -14.63 -0.47
N VAL A 129 9.87 -13.85 -0.33
CA VAL A 129 9.26 -13.11 -1.43
C VAL A 129 8.90 -11.68 -1.03
N ASP A 130 9.16 -10.74 -1.95
CA ASP A 130 8.68 -9.36 -1.86
C ASP A 130 7.46 -9.16 -2.75
N ILE A 131 6.39 -8.63 -2.18
CA ILE A 131 5.19 -8.19 -2.89
C ILE A 131 5.14 -6.67 -2.82
N ILE A 132 5.34 -6.00 -3.95
CA ILE A 132 5.42 -4.53 -4.02
C ILE A 132 4.26 -3.97 -4.84
N GLY A 133 3.36 -3.25 -4.19
CA GLY A 133 2.29 -2.49 -4.84
C GLY A 133 2.81 -1.17 -5.40
N VAL A 134 2.86 -1.05 -6.72
CA VAL A 134 3.28 0.18 -7.41
C VAL A 134 2.04 0.86 -8.01
N PRO A 135 1.65 2.06 -7.56
CA PRO A 135 0.49 2.76 -8.07
C PRO A 135 0.74 3.26 -9.51
N GLY A 136 -0.33 3.45 -10.26
CA GLY A 136 -0.27 4.12 -11.57
C GLY A 136 0.01 5.63 -11.46
N LEU A 137 0.25 6.27 -12.61
CA LEU A 137 0.51 7.71 -12.70
C LEU A 137 -0.65 8.55 -12.10
N SER A 138 -0.28 9.64 -11.44
CA SER A 138 -1.21 10.56 -10.76
C SER A 138 -2.13 9.88 -9.73
N SER A 139 -1.74 8.71 -9.21
CA SER A 139 -2.46 7.98 -8.19
C SER A 139 -1.79 8.06 -6.83
N HIS A 140 -2.57 7.84 -5.77
CA HIS A 140 -2.10 7.84 -4.39
C HIS A 140 -1.61 6.44 -4.01
N ALA A 141 -0.44 6.31 -3.38
CA ALA A 141 0.18 5.00 -3.13
C ALA A 141 -0.69 4.07 -2.28
N PHE A 142 -1.16 4.54 -1.13
CA PHE A 142 -2.08 3.76 -0.29
C PHE A 142 -3.51 3.67 -0.88
N GLY A 143 -4.09 4.82 -1.26
CA GLY A 143 -5.46 4.92 -1.75
C GLY A 143 -5.76 4.18 -3.05
N THR A 144 -4.74 3.82 -3.85
CA THR A 144 -4.92 2.98 -5.05
C THR A 144 -5.53 1.63 -4.70
N TRP A 145 -5.10 1.03 -3.59
CA TRP A 145 -5.45 -0.34 -3.20
C TRP A 145 -6.55 -0.40 -2.12
N LYS A 146 -7.10 0.76 -1.76
CA LYS A 146 -8.09 0.91 -0.69
C LYS A 146 -9.49 0.85 -1.29
N ASP A 147 -10.38 0.08 -0.68
CA ASP A 147 -11.82 0.09 -0.96
C ASP A 147 -12.36 1.53 -0.99
N SER A 148 -13.11 1.85 -2.05
CA SER A 148 -13.75 3.15 -2.21
C SER A 148 -14.86 3.40 -1.21
N ASN A 149 -15.53 2.35 -0.75
CA ASN A 149 -16.69 2.46 0.14
C ASN A 149 -16.33 2.16 1.61
N GLY A 150 -15.11 1.72 1.88
CA GLY A 150 -14.67 1.25 3.19
C GLY A 150 -13.34 1.84 3.64
N HIS A 151 -12.79 1.26 4.70
CA HIS A 151 -11.44 1.58 5.20
C HIS A 151 -10.39 0.52 4.85
N LYS A 152 -10.84 -0.63 4.32
CA LYS A 152 -9.97 -1.77 4.06
C LYS A 152 -9.07 -1.50 2.87
N MET A 153 -7.81 -1.86 3.01
CA MET A 153 -6.80 -1.83 1.96
C MET A 153 -6.20 -3.22 1.87
N TRP A 154 -6.51 -3.95 0.80
CA TRP A 154 -6.39 -5.41 0.79
C TRP A 154 -4.95 -5.92 0.90
N LEU A 155 -3.94 -5.17 0.43
CA LEU A 155 -2.53 -5.52 0.63
C LEU A 155 -2.15 -5.52 2.13
N ARG A 156 -2.64 -4.53 2.90
CA ARG A 156 -2.40 -4.41 4.35
C ARG A 156 -3.30 -5.35 5.15
N ASP A 157 -4.58 -5.43 4.79
CA ASP A 157 -5.63 -5.94 5.69
C ASP A 157 -6.03 -7.40 5.42
N PHE A 158 -5.84 -7.87 4.18
CA PHE A 158 -6.27 -9.21 3.74
C PHE A 158 -5.08 -10.09 3.36
N LEU A 159 -4.20 -9.61 2.48
CA LEU A 159 -3.14 -10.41 1.88
C LEU A 159 -2.16 -10.98 2.91
N CYS A 160 -1.85 -10.20 3.96
CA CYS A 160 -1.03 -10.62 5.10
C CYS A 160 -1.62 -11.79 5.91
N LYS A 161 -2.87 -12.18 5.67
CA LYS A 161 -3.57 -13.29 6.34
C LYS A 161 -3.75 -14.51 5.42
N GLU A 162 -3.35 -14.39 4.16
CA GLU A 162 -3.55 -15.45 3.19
C GLU A 162 -2.56 -16.59 3.39
N ARG A 163 -3.09 -17.81 3.48
CA ARG A 163 -2.29 -19.03 3.58
C ARG A 163 -1.34 -19.12 2.38
N GLY A 164 -0.07 -19.44 2.64
CA GLY A 164 0.98 -19.50 1.62
C GLY A 164 1.68 -18.17 1.35
N LEU A 165 1.15 -17.04 1.86
CA LEU A 165 1.80 -15.72 1.76
C LEU A 165 2.19 -15.17 3.14
N LYS A 166 1.32 -15.35 4.14
CA LYS A 166 1.59 -14.87 5.51
C LYS A 166 2.90 -15.41 6.11
N ASP A 167 3.36 -16.59 5.69
CA ASP A 167 4.51 -17.25 6.30
C ASP A 167 5.82 -17.02 5.51
N CYS A 168 5.79 -16.26 4.41
CA CYS A 168 6.96 -16.10 3.55
C CYS A 168 7.07 -14.74 2.83
N ALA A 169 6.06 -13.88 2.93
CA ALA A 169 6.00 -12.63 2.19
C ALA A 169 6.34 -11.41 3.04
N ARG A 170 7.03 -10.46 2.41
CA ARG A 170 7.06 -9.05 2.80
C ARG A 170 6.19 -8.25 1.83
N ILE A 171 5.27 -7.46 2.36
CA ILE A 171 4.33 -6.66 1.55
C ILE A 171 4.68 -5.19 1.70
N LEU A 172 4.94 -4.52 0.58
CA LEU A 172 5.36 -3.13 0.49
C LEU A 172 4.45 -2.37 -0.48
N ILE A 173 4.38 -1.04 -0.33
CA ILE A 173 3.93 -0.14 -1.39
C ILE A 173 5.01 0.87 -1.71
N TYR A 174 5.11 1.28 -2.97
CA TYR A 174 6.04 2.31 -3.41
C TYR A 174 5.28 3.54 -3.91
N GLY A 175 5.27 4.62 -3.14
CA GLY A 175 4.69 5.88 -3.57
C GLY A 175 5.70 6.78 -4.27
N TYR A 176 5.26 7.46 -5.31
CA TYR A 176 6.06 8.47 -5.98
C TYR A 176 5.18 9.62 -6.47
N ASP A 177 5.72 10.82 -6.44
CA ASP A 177 5.01 12.00 -6.92
C ASP A 177 4.99 11.98 -8.46
N SER A 178 3.83 11.59 -8.99
CA SER A 178 3.54 11.52 -10.43
C SER A 178 2.38 12.42 -10.84
N ILE A 179 2.02 13.40 -9.99
CA ILE A 179 1.00 14.38 -10.34
C ILE A 179 1.55 15.19 -11.51
N LEU A 180 0.85 15.15 -12.65
CA LEU A 180 1.29 15.79 -13.90
C LEU A 180 0.97 17.29 -13.96
N LYS A 181 -0.05 17.74 -13.21
CA LYS A 181 -0.51 19.13 -13.22
C LYS A 181 0.20 19.93 -12.13
N ASP A 182 0.76 21.08 -12.49
CA ASP A 182 1.55 21.96 -11.61
C ASP A 182 2.76 21.25 -10.97
N SER A 183 3.25 20.20 -11.63
CA SER A 183 4.43 19.46 -11.20
C SER A 183 5.68 20.27 -11.47
N THR A 184 6.51 20.47 -10.44
CA THR A 184 7.89 20.95 -10.59
C THR A 184 8.88 19.79 -10.74
N SER A 185 8.39 18.54 -10.71
CA SER A 185 9.25 17.36 -10.82
C SER A 185 9.75 17.19 -12.25
N THR A 186 11.07 17.20 -12.41
CA THR A 186 11.77 16.88 -13.68
C THR A 186 12.13 15.40 -13.77
N MET A 187 11.68 14.59 -12.81
CA MET A 187 12.03 13.16 -12.76
C MET A 187 11.37 12.38 -13.89
N THR A 188 12.18 11.53 -14.53
CA THR A 188 11.71 10.60 -15.57
C THR A 188 11.18 9.30 -14.95
N ILE A 189 10.45 8.51 -15.74
CA ILE A 189 10.08 7.13 -15.38
C ILE A 189 11.33 6.30 -15.03
N ARG A 190 12.44 6.54 -15.73
CA ARG A 190 13.71 5.87 -15.46
C ARG A 190 14.26 6.23 -14.09
N ASP A 191 14.13 7.49 -13.66
CA ASP A 191 14.59 7.92 -12.34
C ASP A 191 13.76 7.30 -11.22
N HIS A 192 12.43 7.25 -11.39
CA HIS A 192 11.56 6.50 -10.47
C HIS A 192 11.90 5.01 -10.44
N SER A 193 12.22 4.41 -11.59
CA SER A 193 12.62 3.00 -11.69
C SER A 193 13.94 2.72 -10.96
N ARG A 194 14.95 3.60 -11.09
CA ARG A 194 16.21 3.49 -10.35
C ARG A 194 16.00 3.63 -8.85
N LYS A 195 15.25 4.64 -8.42
CA LYS A 195 14.93 4.84 -7.00
C LYS A 195 14.18 3.64 -6.41
N LEU A 196 13.23 3.07 -7.15
CA LEU A 196 12.54 1.85 -6.74
C LEU A 196 13.55 0.70 -6.57
N LEU A 197 14.41 0.47 -7.55
CA LEU A 197 15.42 -0.61 -7.48
C LEU A 197 16.39 -0.42 -6.31
N ASP A 198 16.85 0.80 -6.07
CA ASP A 198 17.75 1.10 -4.96
C ASP A 198 17.06 0.86 -3.61
N LEU A 199 15.81 1.29 -3.45
CA LEU A 199 15.03 1.01 -2.24
C LEU A 199 14.77 -0.49 -2.05
N VAL A 200 14.47 -1.22 -3.13
CA VAL A 200 14.31 -2.69 -3.05
C VAL A 200 15.59 -3.35 -2.55
N ARG A 201 16.77 -2.87 -2.99
CA ARG A 201 18.05 -3.36 -2.49
C ARG A 201 18.25 -3.04 -1.01
N SER A 202 17.95 -1.82 -0.58
CA SER A 202 18.07 -1.41 0.84
C SER A 202 17.17 -2.23 1.75
N VAL A 203 15.94 -2.51 1.33
CA VAL A 203 15.01 -3.33 2.12
C VAL A 203 15.48 -4.80 2.20
N ARG A 204 16.27 -5.27 1.23
CA ARG A 204 16.82 -6.65 1.20
C ARG A 204 18.16 -6.81 1.88
N SER A 205 18.91 -5.73 2.12
CA SER A 205 20.26 -5.81 2.70
C SER A 205 20.29 -6.13 4.20
N GLU A 206 19.16 -6.53 4.80
CA GLU A 206 19.13 -7.13 6.13
C GLU A 206 19.92 -8.45 6.15
N PRO A 207 20.88 -8.61 7.08
CA PRO A 207 21.92 -9.62 7.00
C PRO A 207 21.41 -10.98 7.48
N GLU A 208 20.57 -11.65 6.69
CA GLU A 208 20.47 -13.13 6.61
C GLU A 208 19.43 -13.65 5.60
N SER A 209 18.70 -12.81 4.88
CA SER A 209 17.72 -13.31 3.89
C SER A 209 18.37 -13.72 2.56
N THR A 210 18.51 -15.03 2.37
CA THR A 210 19.00 -15.68 1.15
C THR A 210 18.12 -15.29 -0.05
N LEU A 211 18.73 -14.71 -1.11
CA LEU A 211 18.20 -14.55 -2.49
C LEU A 211 16.65 -14.61 -2.63
N GLY A 212 15.93 -13.64 -2.04
CA GLY A 212 14.47 -13.58 -2.17
C GLY A 212 14.01 -13.20 -3.58
N THR A 213 12.92 -13.82 -4.06
CA THR A 213 12.29 -13.45 -5.35
C THR A 213 11.56 -12.11 -5.21
N VAL A 214 11.74 -11.16 -6.14
CA VAL A 214 10.89 -9.95 -6.19
C VAL A 214 9.66 -10.28 -7.01
N LEU A 215 8.47 -10.27 -6.42
CA LEU A 215 7.22 -10.17 -7.16
C LEU A 215 6.78 -8.70 -7.17
N THR A 216 7.07 -8.01 -8.27
CA THR A 216 6.48 -6.69 -8.49
C THR A 216 5.05 -6.91 -8.97
N VAL A 217 4.07 -6.55 -8.12
CA VAL A 217 2.66 -6.77 -8.43
C VAL A 217 2.15 -5.60 -9.25
N TYR A 218 2.18 -5.77 -10.57
CA TYR A 218 1.40 -4.97 -11.50
C TYR A 218 0.03 -5.63 -11.67
N ILE A 219 -0.98 -5.22 -10.90
CA ILE A 219 -2.36 -5.64 -11.23
C ILE A 219 -2.81 -4.77 -12.40
N TYR A 220 -2.88 -5.37 -13.59
CA TYR A 220 -3.37 -4.72 -14.80
C TYR A 220 -4.52 -5.54 -15.42
N LEU A 221 -5.61 -4.80 -15.75
CA LEU A 221 -6.54 -4.92 -16.91
C LEU A 221 -7.93 -5.54 -16.68
N PRO A 222 -8.88 -5.34 -17.62
CA PRO A 222 -9.25 -4.10 -18.32
C PRO A 222 -10.76 -3.85 -18.19
N LEU A 223 -11.21 -2.59 -18.07
CA LEU A 223 -12.33 -2.06 -18.86
C LEU A 223 -12.22 -0.52 -18.91
N HIS A 224 -12.26 0.02 -20.14
CA HIS A 224 -12.30 1.44 -20.52
C HIS A 224 -10.97 2.23 -20.52
N TRP A 225 -10.33 2.25 -21.70
CA TRP A 225 -9.10 2.96 -22.13
C TRP A 225 -9.10 4.49 -22.04
N TRP A 226 -10.05 5.05 -21.31
CA TRP A 226 -10.34 6.47 -21.21
C TRP A 226 -10.44 6.83 -19.73
N SER A 227 -9.67 7.82 -19.27
CA SER A 227 -9.92 8.44 -17.97
C SER A 227 -10.59 9.79 -18.20
N LEU A 228 -11.62 10.08 -17.41
CA LEU A 228 -12.21 11.41 -17.36
C LEU A 228 -11.23 12.38 -16.70
N ILE A 229 -11.09 13.59 -17.24
CA ILE A 229 -10.27 14.65 -16.64
C ILE A 229 -10.83 15.00 -15.26
N LYS A 230 -9.96 15.20 -14.26
CA LYS A 230 -10.36 15.72 -12.94
C LYS A 230 -10.75 17.19 -13.08
N ASN A 231 -12.03 17.49 -12.90
CA ASN A 231 -12.55 18.85 -12.83
C ASN A 231 -12.88 19.19 -11.38
N LYS A 232 -12.65 20.45 -11.02
CA LYS A 232 -13.07 20.99 -9.73
C LYS A 232 -14.56 21.30 -9.82
N HIS A 233 -15.37 20.66 -8.98
CA HIS A 233 -16.81 20.89 -8.91
C HIS A 233 -17.12 22.14 -8.08
N ALA A 234 -18.36 22.62 -8.19
CA ALA A 234 -18.86 23.79 -7.45
C ALA A 234 -18.79 23.60 -5.91
N ASP A 235 -18.79 22.35 -5.45
CA ASP A 235 -18.59 21.95 -4.06
C ASP A 235 -17.11 21.99 -3.61
N GLY A 236 -16.19 22.38 -4.50
CA GLY A 236 -14.75 22.42 -4.25
C GLY A 236 -14.06 21.06 -4.32
N GLN A 237 -14.79 19.96 -4.50
CA GLN A 237 -14.24 18.62 -4.63
C GLN A 237 -13.77 18.34 -6.05
N TRP A 238 -12.71 17.55 -6.18
CA TRP A 238 -12.20 17.11 -7.48
C TRP A 238 -12.89 15.82 -7.88
N LYS A 239 -13.64 15.85 -8.98
CA LYS A 239 -14.32 14.67 -9.54
C LYS A 239 -13.82 14.42 -10.96
N LYS A 240 -13.69 13.15 -11.34
CA LYS A 240 -13.35 12.73 -12.70
C LYS A 240 -14.59 12.91 -13.61
N THR A 241 -14.95 14.15 -13.96
CA THR A 241 -16.15 14.45 -14.79
C THR A 241 -15.83 15.20 -16.08
N GLY A 242 -14.56 15.48 -16.35
CA GLY A 242 -14.15 16.10 -17.61
C GLY A 242 -14.14 15.11 -18.77
N PRO A 243 -13.97 15.59 -20.01
CA PRO A 243 -14.04 14.75 -21.19
C PRO A 243 -13.00 13.61 -21.11
N PRO A 244 -13.32 12.43 -21.66
CA PRO A 244 -12.43 11.29 -21.64
C PRO A 244 -11.15 11.60 -22.45
N VAL A 245 -9.98 11.36 -21.85
CA VAL A 245 -8.68 11.49 -22.53
C VAL A 245 -7.97 10.13 -22.53
N ARG A 246 -7.38 9.77 -23.68
CA ARG A 246 -6.55 8.59 -23.82
C ARG A 246 -5.16 8.86 -23.25
N LEU A 247 -4.90 8.41 -22.04
CA LEU A 247 -3.62 8.63 -21.34
C LEU A 247 -2.50 7.70 -21.82
N VAL A 248 -2.84 6.46 -22.17
CA VAL A 248 -1.89 5.44 -22.62
C VAL A 248 -2.52 4.60 -23.74
N THR A 249 -1.69 3.97 -24.57
CA THR A 249 -2.19 3.08 -25.61
C THR A 249 -2.61 1.74 -25.02
N MET A 250 -3.56 1.07 -25.66
CA MET A 250 -3.98 -0.28 -25.28
C MET A 250 -2.81 -1.27 -25.24
N ARG A 251 -1.80 -1.09 -26.09
CA ARG A 251 -0.60 -1.94 -26.11
C ARG A 251 0.34 -1.65 -24.94
N SER A 252 0.51 -0.38 -24.57
CA SER A 252 1.35 -0.01 -23.43
C SER A 252 0.70 -0.26 -22.07
N ALA A 253 -0.64 -0.26 -22.00
CA ALA A 253 -1.38 -0.62 -20.80
C ALA A 253 -1.55 -2.14 -20.62
N ARG A 254 -1.24 -2.95 -21.65
CA ARG A 254 -1.39 -4.42 -21.64
C ARG A 254 -0.10 -5.23 -21.56
N GLY A 255 1.05 -4.60 -21.80
CA GLY A 255 2.33 -5.32 -21.86
C GLY A 255 3.29 -4.82 -20.81
N ALA A 256 3.73 -5.73 -19.93
CA ALA A 256 4.82 -5.51 -18.98
C ALA A 256 6.17 -5.91 -19.59
N VAL A 257 6.21 -7.03 -20.34
CA VAL A 257 7.41 -7.54 -21.02
C VAL A 257 7.05 -8.17 -22.37
N PRO A 258 7.97 -8.19 -23.36
CA PRO A 258 7.72 -8.82 -24.66
C PRO A 258 7.34 -10.31 -24.60
N THR A 259 7.63 -10.97 -23.47
CA THR A 259 7.41 -12.41 -23.22
C THR A 259 6.13 -12.71 -22.43
N GLU A 260 5.34 -11.70 -22.06
CA GLU A 260 4.09 -11.90 -21.30
C GLU A 260 3.05 -12.63 -22.17
N ALA A 261 2.53 -13.75 -21.66
CA ALA A 261 1.54 -14.51 -22.39
C ALA A 261 0.14 -13.89 -22.20
N SER A 262 -0.72 -14.00 -23.20
CA SER A 262 -2.08 -13.43 -23.13
C SER A 262 -2.94 -13.99 -22.00
N HIS A 263 -2.62 -15.18 -21.47
CA HIS A 263 -3.33 -15.82 -20.36
C HIS A 263 -2.89 -15.35 -18.96
N ASP A 264 -1.86 -14.50 -18.89
CA ASP A 264 -1.43 -13.85 -17.65
C ASP A 264 -2.27 -12.62 -17.31
N GLN A 265 -3.08 -12.15 -18.28
CA GLN A 265 -4.00 -11.02 -18.11
C GLN A 265 -5.29 -11.50 -17.41
N VAL A 266 -5.56 -10.97 -16.22
CA VAL A 266 -6.81 -11.23 -15.48
C VAL A 266 -7.79 -10.09 -15.74
N PRO A 267 -8.89 -10.32 -16.48
CA PRO A 267 -9.85 -9.26 -16.73
C PRO A 267 -10.74 -8.97 -15.53
N ILE A 268 -10.87 -7.68 -15.18
CA ILE A 268 -11.77 -7.21 -14.12
C ILE A 268 -12.78 -6.22 -14.74
N ASP A 269 -14.07 -6.53 -14.59
CA ASP A 269 -15.20 -5.74 -15.11
C ASP A 269 -15.46 -4.47 -14.27
N THR A 270 -14.50 -3.55 -14.25
CA THR A 270 -14.57 -2.25 -13.55
C THR A 270 -13.70 -1.20 -14.24
N ASP A 271 -13.95 0.08 -13.95
CA ASP A 271 -13.10 1.16 -14.45
C ASP A 271 -11.72 1.20 -13.77
N HIS A 272 -10.74 1.82 -14.42
CA HIS A 272 -9.35 1.94 -13.94
C HIS A 272 -9.16 2.56 -12.54
N SER A 273 -10.19 3.20 -11.98
CA SER A 273 -10.16 3.80 -10.65
C SER A 273 -10.57 2.82 -9.55
N GLU A 274 -11.37 1.81 -9.90
CA GLU A 274 -12.03 0.90 -8.95
C GLU A 274 -11.49 -0.53 -9.01
N MET A 275 -10.81 -0.88 -10.10
CA MET A 275 -10.31 -2.22 -10.41
C MET A 275 -9.48 -2.92 -9.34
N VAL A 276 -8.72 -2.17 -8.54
CA VAL A 276 -7.79 -2.73 -7.56
C VAL A 276 -8.20 -2.42 -6.12
N LYS A 277 -9.48 -2.13 -5.90
CA LYS A 277 -10.04 -1.65 -4.62
C LYS A 277 -11.00 -2.66 -4.00
N PHE A 278 -10.47 -3.79 -3.58
CA PHE A 278 -11.28 -4.86 -2.99
C PHE A 278 -11.71 -4.53 -1.55
N GLY A 279 -13.02 -4.52 -1.31
CA GLY A 279 -13.60 -4.30 0.03
C GLY A 279 -13.74 -5.54 0.90
N SER A 280 -13.63 -6.75 0.30
CA SER A 280 -13.88 -8.01 1.00
C SER A 280 -12.96 -9.14 0.52
N ARG A 281 -12.64 -10.07 1.43
CA ARG A 281 -11.93 -11.32 1.09
C ARG A 281 -12.78 -12.29 0.24
N ALA A 282 -14.09 -12.08 0.22
CA ALA A 282 -15.02 -12.84 -0.60
C ALA A 282 -15.22 -12.23 -2.00
N ASP A 283 -14.59 -11.09 -2.30
CA ASP A 283 -14.62 -10.48 -3.63
C ASP A 283 -13.95 -11.43 -4.63
N VAL A 284 -14.65 -11.75 -5.72
CA VAL A 284 -14.17 -12.68 -6.76
C VAL A 284 -12.90 -12.17 -7.45
N ASN A 285 -12.75 -10.86 -7.60
CA ASN A 285 -11.58 -10.25 -8.20
C ASN A 285 -10.39 -10.30 -7.24
N TYR A 286 -10.63 -10.09 -5.94
CA TYR A 286 -9.61 -10.31 -4.92
C TYR A 286 -9.15 -11.76 -4.88
N ILE A 287 -10.08 -12.72 -4.90
CA ILE A 287 -9.77 -14.16 -4.91
C ILE A 287 -8.87 -14.48 -6.11
N THR A 288 -9.22 -13.98 -7.29
CA THR A 288 -8.43 -14.21 -8.51
C THR A 288 -7.04 -13.59 -8.40
N ALA A 289 -6.93 -12.33 -7.96
CA ALA A 289 -5.65 -11.65 -7.76
C ALA A 289 -4.78 -12.37 -6.72
N ARG A 290 -5.37 -12.79 -5.61
CA ARG A 290 -4.71 -13.55 -4.55
C ARG A 290 -4.17 -14.88 -5.07
N ASP A 291 -4.97 -15.64 -5.81
CA ASP A 291 -4.57 -16.97 -6.27
C ASP A 291 -3.42 -16.86 -7.28
N ARG A 292 -3.45 -15.87 -8.18
CA ARG A 292 -2.30 -15.57 -9.04
C ARG A 292 -1.04 -15.20 -8.26
N LEU A 293 -1.16 -14.42 -7.18
CA LEU A 293 -0.01 -14.11 -6.33
C LEU A 293 0.56 -15.37 -5.68
N LYS A 294 -0.29 -16.31 -5.25
CA LYS A 294 0.16 -17.59 -4.70
C LYS A 294 0.87 -18.44 -5.76
N ASP A 295 0.31 -18.54 -6.95
CA ASP A 295 0.93 -19.26 -8.06
C ASP A 295 2.32 -18.69 -8.38
N CYS A 296 2.46 -17.36 -8.39
CA CYS A 296 3.75 -16.69 -8.59
C CYS A 296 4.77 -16.94 -7.48
N VAL A 297 4.32 -17.25 -6.25
CA VAL A 297 5.21 -17.61 -5.13
C VAL A 297 5.61 -19.08 -5.19
N GLU A 298 4.66 -19.97 -5.54
CA GLU A 298 4.91 -21.41 -5.64
C GLU A 298 5.76 -21.78 -6.87
N TRP A 299 5.63 -21.03 -7.98
CA TRP A 299 6.32 -21.33 -9.23
C TRP A 299 7.86 -21.27 -9.14
N PRO A 300 8.49 -20.20 -8.59
CA PRO A 300 9.94 -20.15 -8.37
C PRO A 300 10.43 -21.25 -7.43
N GLN A 301 9.66 -21.57 -6.37
CA GLN A 301 10.02 -22.63 -5.43
C GLN A 301 9.98 -24.01 -6.10
N THR A 302 9.05 -24.23 -7.01
CA THR A 302 8.92 -25.47 -7.77
C THR A 302 10.10 -25.65 -8.73
N LEU A 303 10.49 -24.58 -9.44
CA LEU A 303 11.67 -24.60 -10.31
C LEU A 303 12.98 -24.82 -9.53
N ALA A 304 13.13 -24.18 -8.37
CA ALA A 304 14.29 -24.37 -7.51
C ALA A 304 14.41 -25.83 -7.03
N LYS A 305 13.31 -26.42 -6.54
CA LYS A 305 13.27 -27.83 -6.14
C LYS A 305 13.54 -28.78 -7.29
N ALA A 306 12.96 -28.53 -8.47
CA ALA A 306 13.20 -29.35 -9.66
C ALA A 306 14.68 -29.30 -10.09
N SER A 307 15.30 -28.11 -10.03
CA SER A 307 16.73 -27.94 -10.31
C SER A 307 17.61 -28.66 -9.28
N GLU A 308 17.25 -28.64 -8.01
CA GLU A 308 17.97 -29.33 -6.93
C GLU A 308 17.89 -30.86 -7.06
N ILE A 309 16.69 -31.39 -7.35
CA ILE A 309 16.49 -32.81 -7.62
C ILE A 309 17.30 -33.26 -8.85
N ALA A 310 17.28 -32.47 -9.93
CA ALA A 310 18.07 -32.76 -11.12
C ALA A 310 19.58 -32.74 -10.83
N ALA A 311 20.07 -31.77 -10.04
CA ALA A 311 21.48 -31.71 -9.64
C ALA A 311 21.90 -32.90 -8.76
N ASN A 312 21.04 -33.32 -7.82
CA ASN A 312 21.31 -34.46 -6.94
C ASN A 312 21.29 -35.80 -7.71
N GLN A 313 20.40 -35.95 -8.69
CA GLN A 313 20.37 -37.13 -9.56
C GLN A 313 21.63 -37.23 -10.45
N ILE A 314 22.16 -36.11 -10.92
CA ILE A 314 23.42 -36.07 -11.68
C ILE A 314 24.60 -36.48 -10.78
N PHE A 315 24.66 -35.99 -9.54
CA PHE A 315 25.69 -36.38 -8.57
C PHE A 315 25.65 -37.88 -8.20
N GLU A 316 24.46 -38.47 -8.06
CA GLU A 316 24.32 -39.91 -7.82
C GLU A 316 24.70 -40.79 -9.03
N MET A 317 24.58 -40.25 -10.25
CA MET A 317 25.01 -40.94 -11.48
C MET A 317 26.53 -40.91 -11.65
N ASP A 318 27.19 -39.80 -11.35
CA ASP A 318 28.66 -39.69 -11.42
C ASP A 318 29.37 -40.47 -10.29
N GLY A 319 28.76 -40.57 -9.11
CA GLY A 319 29.27 -41.38 -8.00
C GLY A 319 29.19 -42.90 -8.20
N LYS A 320 28.46 -43.36 -9.23
CA LYS A 320 28.35 -44.80 -9.59
C LYS A 320 29.28 -45.22 -10.74
N ASN A 321 30.01 -44.27 -11.35
CA ASN A 321 30.93 -44.52 -12.46
C ASN A 321 32.41 -44.52 -12.07
N THR A 322 32.73 -44.57 -10.78
CA THR A 322 34.10 -44.74 -10.26
C THR A 322 34.30 -46.14 -9.67
N TYR A 323 34.38 -47.15 -10.54
CA TYR A 323 35.07 -48.43 -10.31
C TYR A 323 35.65 -48.95 -11.62
#